data_AF-A0A5N9GA69-F1
#
_entry.id   AF-A0A5N9GA69-F1
#
_cell.length_a   1.000
_cell.length_b   1.000
_cell.length_c   1.000
_cell.angle_alpha   90.00
_cell.angle_beta   90.00
_cell.angle_gamma   90.00
#
_symmetry.space_group_name_H-M   'P 1'
#
loop_
_entity.id
_entity.type
_entity.pdbx_description
1 polymer ?
#
loop_
_entity_poly.entity_id
_entity_poly.type
_entity_poly.pdbx_seq_one_letter_code
_entity_poly.pdbx_strand_id
1 'polypeptide(L)'
;MMRDMKPVTLLVLLLSGVAIGLVACGSKSFDSDEAFATAGAESSAFGPPGAPAPAPAAAAAAPAPPRALAPSAMPAPAAASKQSAGGTFGFGESEDSTSAGSNVSGVQLASQRRIIIRTVDMTLIVPDVIATLEDVSALAKRFEGWVVSSDRTLTHRGFISIRVPSDDLDAAIIELRDMAEKVESEISTSQDVTDEYVDLQSRLVNQQATEGALLKLLDRAETVEAALSVQRELTRVQEEIERIQGRVKFLEETSAFSLLNVRLELSPMDMEVDAGVDKTVSIRENVRLRATFEPPEGIEDFSFTWDFGDGSETYRSSRTAPTADEGTRVTATVNHQYYDVKDSPFIVEIEMTGSGDAGLVEGDDTLIVEVTELPVIQVFAGESMVSEQGDEVEFSGSFTRPEGLTDVTYKWDFGDGSSPDTGTVPEGITRVDVVHVYQDFRPFAFQPTLTISAVAEAGDIEAESALSVLITERPSWTVSGWDAGDSGRTAVRALSVVGIGLQAAGIWAAIFSPVWIVILVAAILVRRSMRGRRSTRNVVEPSDE
;
A
#
# COMPACT_ATOMS: atom_id res chain seq x y z
N MET A 1 15.86 -48.15 40.39
CA MET A 1 15.30 -47.60 41.65
C MET A 1 14.43 -46.41 41.24
N MET A 2 13.16 -46.62 40.90
CA MET A 2 12.00 -46.62 41.82
C MET A 2 12.02 -45.45 42.79
N ARG A 3 11.19 -44.44 42.51
CA ARG A 3 10.05 -43.96 43.34
C ARG A 3 9.57 -42.63 42.76
N ASP A 4 8.33 -42.58 42.25
CA ASP A 4 7.08 -42.32 43.01
C ASP A 4 7.04 -40.89 43.56
N MET A 5 5.97 -40.12 43.57
CA MET A 5 4.57 -40.23 43.13
C MET A 5 3.98 -38.80 43.27
N LYS A 6 2.85 -38.56 42.62
CA LYS A 6 2.09 -37.30 42.54
C LYS A 6 1.27 -36.97 43.84
N PRO A 7 0.17 -36.18 43.80
CA PRO A 7 0.04 -34.83 44.36
C PRO A 7 -1.01 -34.75 45.49
N VAL A 8 -1.30 -33.57 46.05
CA VAL A 8 -2.44 -33.36 46.95
C VAL A 8 -3.29 -32.17 46.51
N THR A 9 -4.55 -32.48 46.27
CA THR A 9 -5.72 -31.65 45.97
C THR A 9 -6.36 -31.14 47.28
N LEU A 10 -6.84 -29.88 47.33
CA LEU A 10 -8.03 -29.45 48.11
C LEU A 10 -8.38 -28.00 47.69
N LEU A 11 -9.50 -27.68 47.02
CA LEU A 11 -10.92 -27.65 47.44
C LEU A 11 -11.38 -26.24 47.95
N VAL A 12 -12.31 -25.65 47.20
CA VAL A 12 -13.63 -25.11 47.64
C VAL A 12 -13.89 -23.59 47.86
N LEU A 13 -14.99 -23.18 47.18
CA LEU A 13 -16.07 -22.21 47.43
C LEU A 13 -15.90 -20.68 47.26
N LEU A 14 -16.57 -20.18 46.20
CA LEU A 14 -17.74 -19.28 46.19
C LEU A 14 -17.84 -18.19 47.28
N LEU A 15 -17.95 -16.90 46.88
CA LEU A 15 -19.21 -16.12 46.83
C LEU A 15 -18.98 -14.59 46.64
N SER A 16 -19.75 -14.02 45.71
CA SER A 16 -20.44 -12.71 45.71
C SER A 16 -19.77 -11.43 46.24
N GLY A 17 -19.89 -10.34 45.46
CA GLY A 17 -19.93 -8.98 46.02
C GLY A 17 -19.70 -7.86 45.03
N VAL A 18 -20.79 -7.30 44.48
CA VAL A 18 -20.81 -6.01 43.75
C VAL A 18 -20.58 -4.86 44.74
N ALA A 19 -19.68 -3.92 44.42
CA ALA A 19 -19.75 -2.54 44.92
C ALA A 19 -18.99 -1.55 44.01
N ILE A 20 -19.66 -0.45 43.74
CA ILE A 20 -19.28 0.71 42.92
C ILE A 20 -18.21 1.56 43.62
N GLY A 21 -17.27 2.14 42.86
CA GLY A 21 -16.40 3.21 43.33
C GLY A 21 -15.56 3.86 42.23
N LEU A 22 -15.92 5.08 41.81
CA LEU A 22 -15.01 6.04 41.16
C LEU A 22 -13.76 6.27 42.03
N VAL A 23 -12.60 6.55 41.41
CA VAL A 23 -11.69 7.68 41.75
C VAL A 23 -10.48 7.70 40.79
N ALA A 24 -9.97 8.92 40.63
CA ALA A 24 -9.02 9.45 39.67
C ALA A 24 -7.51 9.16 39.92
N CYS A 25 -6.75 9.39 38.85
CA CYS A 25 -5.39 9.94 38.71
C CYS A 25 -4.24 9.55 39.66
N GLY A 26 -3.14 9.12 39.02
CA GLY A 26 -1.89 9.90 39.07
C GLY A 26 -0.67 9.18 39.64
N SER A 27 0.06 8.45 38.79
CA SER A 27 1.38 7.87 39.08
C SER A 27 2.51 8.86 38.77
N LYS A 28 3.44 9.05 39.72
CA LYS A 28 4.79 9.61 39.47
C LYS A 28 5.83 8.49 39.52
N SER A 29 6.72 8.54 38.53
CA SER A 29 7.84 7.65 38.27
C SER A 29 9.05 7.94 39.15
N PHE A 30 9.83 6.87 39.38
CA PHE A 30 11.04 6.83 40.18
C PHE A 30 12.31 7.26 39.43
N ASP A 31 13.25 7.65 40.28
CA ASP A 31 14.61 8.17 40.19
C ASP A 31 15.65 7.36 39.38
N SER A 32 16.69 8.05 38.91
CA SER A 32 18.06 7.50 38.89
C SER A 32 19.13 8.62 38.84
N ASP A 33 19.89 8.68 39.93
CA ASP A 33 21.34 8.85 40.07
C ASP A 33 22.05 10.19 39.80
N GLU A 34 22.61 10.72 40.88
CA GLU A 34 23.66 11.73 40.95
C GLU A 34 25.07 11.12 40.79
N ALA A 35 25.97 11.83 40.12
CA ALA A 35 27.38 11.88 40.53
C ALA A 35 28.10 13.15 40.01
N PHE A 36 28.66 13.88 40.98
CA PHE A 36 29.98 14.52 41.00
C PHE A 36 30.30 15.84 40.28
N ALA A 37 30.98 16.67 41.08
CA ALA A 37 32.03 17.66 40.75
C ALA A 37 31.63 19.14 40.63
N THR A 38 31.89 19.84 41.73
CA THR A 38 32.05 21.29 41.87
C THR A 38 33.38 21.78 41.30
N ALA A 39 33.36 22.84 40.48
CA ALA A 39 34.42 23.86 40.45
C ALA A 39 33.98 25.12 39.68
N GLY A 40 34.06 26.27 40.37
CA GLY A 40 34.74 27.44 39.83
C GLY A 40 33.99 28.40 38.89
N ALA A 41 34.05 29.67 39.31
CA ALA A 41 34.21 30.87 38.49
C ALA A 41 32.97 31.75 38.19
N GLU A 42 33.00 32.88 38.91
CA GLU A 42 32.99 34.25 38.36
C GLU A 42 31.67 34.88 37.90
N SER A 43 31.42 36.01 38.57
CA SER A 43 30.42 37.01 38.32
C SER A 43 30.65 37.76 37.01
N SER A 44 29.60 37.92 36.21
CA SER A 44 29.35 39.19 35.51
C SER A 44 27.85 39.37 35.25
N ALA A 45 27.41 40.62 35.39
CA ALA A 45 26.02 41.04 35.38
C ALA A 45 25.40 40.97 33.98
N PHE A 46 24.12 40.54 33.89
CA PHE A 46 23.28 40.82 32.75
C PHE A 46 21.82 41.04 33.20
N GLY A 47 21.21 42.14 32.75
CA GLY A 47 19.86 42.55 33.09
C GLY A 47 18.77 41.63 32.48
N PRO A 48 17.51 41.78 32.93
CA PRO A 48 16.41 40.91 32.49
C PRO A 48 16.06 41.14 31.00
N PRO A 49 15.74 40.08 30.24
CA PRO A 49 15.44 40.19 28.82
C PRO A 49 14.08 40.86 28.57
N GLY A 50 14.08 41.73 27.55
CA GLY A 50 12.89 42.43 27.05
C GLY A 50 11.85 41.48 26.46
N ALA A 51 10.60 41.91 26.58
CA ALA A 51 9.41 41.25 26.05
C ALA A 51 9.48 41.03 24.52
N PRO A 52 8.89 39.94 24.00
CA PRO A 52 8.87 39.67 22.57
C PRO A 52 7.96 40.65 21.81
N ALA A 53 8.46 41.15 20.69
CA ALA A 53 7.72 41.98 19.74
C ALA A 53 6.57 41.18 19.07
N PRO A 54 5.46 41.84 18.70
CA PRO A 54 4.31 41.17 18.09
C PRO A 54 4.60 40.76 16.63
N ALA A 55 4.06 39.59 16.26
CA ALA A 55 4.10 39.01 14.93
C ALA A 55 3.51 39.96 13.85
N PRO A 56 4.05 39.97 12.62
CA PRO A 56 3.46 40.72 11.52
C PRO A 56 2.15 40.08 11.06
N ALA A 57 1.13 40.93 10.92
CA ALA A 57 -0.21 40.59 10.47
C ALA A 57 -0.22 39.97 9.06
N ALA A 58 -1.08 38.97 8.90
CA ALA A 58 -1.41 38.33 7.63
C ALA A 58 -1.85 39.37 6.58
N ALA A 59 -1.06 39.48 5.51
CA ALA A 59 -1.45 40.21 4.31
C ALA A 59 -2.55 39.41 3.58
N ALA A 60 -3.73 40.02 3.47
CA ALA A 60 -4.85 39.51 2.70
C ALA A 60 -4.44 39.34 1.23
N ALA A 61 -4.72 38.15 0.69
CA ALA A 61 -4.50 37.78 -0.69
C ALA A 61 -5.24 38.73 -1.67
N ALA A 62 -4.49 39.29 -2.61
CA ALA A 62 -5.05 39.98 -3.77
C ALA A 62 -5.69 38.93 -4.73
N PRO A 63 -6.81 39.25 -5.40
CA PRO A 63 -7.42 38.34 -6.36
C PRO A 63 -6.58 38.25 -7.64
N ALA A 64 -6.43 37.03 -8.16
CA ALA A 64 -5.72 36.71 -9.41
C ALA A 64 -6.34 37.43 -10.63
N PRO A 65 -5.53 37.83 -11.64
CA PRO A 65 -6.07 38.37 -12.89
C PRO A 65 -6.84 37.31 -13.69
N PRO A 66 -7.88 37.68 -14.45
CA PRO A 66 -8.65 36.73 -15.24
C PRO A 66 -7.79 36.14 -16.37
N ARG A 67 -7.90 34.81 -16.48
CA ARG A 67 -7.34 33.95 -17.54
C ARG A 67 -7.77 34.46 -18.92
N ALA A 68 -6.82 34.93 -19.72
CA ALA A 68 -7.05 35.28 -21.12
C ALA A 68 -7.45 34.01 -21.90
N LEU A 69 -8.60 34.07 -22.57
CA LEU A 69 -9.07 33.04 -23.48
C LEU A 69 -8.16 33.03 -24.72
N ALA A 70 -7.66 31.84 -25.07
CA ALA A 70 -6.91 31.61 -26.30
C ALA A 70 -7.77 31.95 -27.54
N PRO A 71 -7.22 32.60 -28.57
CA PRO A 71 -7.93 32.79 -29.83
C PRO A 71 -8.08 31.45 -30.57
N SER A 72 -9.33 31.15 -30.94
CA SER A 72 -9.71 29.98 -31.74
C SER A 72 -8.97 29.92 -33.07
N ALA A 73 -8.53 28.70 -33.41
CA ALA A 73 -7.91 28.34 -34.68
C ALA A 73 -8.78 28.71 -35.89
N MET A 74 -8.17 29.37 -36.88
CA MET A 74 -8.71 29.48 -38.24
C MET A 74 -8.44 28.18 -39.02
N PRO A 75 -9.37 27.73 -39.88
CA PRO A 75 -9.17 26.54 -40.71
C PRO A 75 -8.33 26.84 -41.96
N ALA A 76 -7.51 25.86 -42.36
CA ALA A 76 -6.71 25.85 -43.57
C ALA A 76 -7.57 25.91 -44.86
N PRO A 77 -7.10 26.54 -45.96
CA PRO A 77 -7.79 26.45 -47.24
C PRO A 77 -7.45 25.15 -47.97
N ALA A 78 -8.50 24.39 -48.28
CA ALA A 78 -8.45 23.20 -49.13
C ALA A 78 -8.19 23.58 -50.60
N ALA A 79 -7.28 22.86 -51.23
CA ALA A 79 -7.05 22.87 -52.67
C ALA A 79 -8.24 22.22 -53.41
N ALA A 80 -8.75 22.92 -54.42
CA ALA A 80 -9.65 22.33 -55.42
C ALA A 80 -9.27 22.83 -56.81
N SER A 81 -8.67 21.91 -57.56
CA SER A 81 -8.41 21.95 -59.00
C SER A 81 -9.70 22.02 -59.83
N LYS A 82 -9.73 22.87 -60.87
CA LYS A 82 -10.49 22.59 -62.10
C LYS A 82 -9.74 23.05 -63.35
N GLN A 83 -9.69 22.11 -64.30
CA GLN A 83 -9.23 22.18 -65.69
C GLN A 83 -9.77 23.40 -66.46
N SER A 84 -8.94 23.91 -67.36
CA SER A 84 -9.39 24.40 -68.66
C SER A 84 -8.48 23.84 -69.74
N ALA A 85 -9.08 23.06 -70.64
CA ALA A 85 -8.46 22.49 -71.82
C ALA A 85 -9.11 23.13 -73.05
N GLY A 86 -8.28 23.33 -74.09
CA GLY A 86 -8.72 23.20 -75.48
C GLY A 86 -9.16 24.47 -76.19
N GLY A 87 -8.20 25.15 -76.82
CA GLY A 87 -8.43 26.09 -77.91
C GLY A 87 -7.29 25.96 -78.92
N THR A 88 -7.60 25.32 -80.06
CA THR A 88 -6.65 24.84 -81.07
C THR A 88 -6.58 25.79 -82.28
N PHE A 89 -5.44 25.70 -83.02
CA PHE A 89 -5.14 26.16 -84.39
C PHE A 89 -4.87 27.67 -84.59
N GLY A 90 -3.83 28.11 -85.30
CA GLY A 90 -2.80 27.45 -86.10
C GLY A 90 -2.30 28.41 -87.19
N PHE A 91 -1.00 28.65 -87.26
CA PHE A 91 -0.17 29.19 -88.36
C PHE A 91 1.27 29.06 -87.84
N GLY A 92 2.31 28.59 -88.52
CA GLY A 92 2.57 28.20 -89.89
C GLY A 92 4.11 28.10 -89.95
N GLU A 93 4.60 26.97 -90.44
CA GLU A 93 6.02 26.63 -90.59
C GLU A 93 6.78 27.64 -91.47
N SER A 94 8.03 27.98 -91.13
CA SER A 94 9.20 27.99 -92.04
C SER A 94 10.44 28.58 -91.37
N GLU A 95 11.57 27.99 -91.73
CA GLU A 95 12.91 28.12 -91.20
C GLU A 95 13.65 29.43 -91.56
N ASP A 96 14.72 29.66 -90.79
CA ASP A 96 16.03 30.17 -91.22
C ASP A 96 16.47 31.61 -90.85
N SER A 97 17.68 31.64 -90.28
CA SER A 97 18.71 32.68 -90.31
C SER A 97 18.65 33.91 -89.39
N THR A 98 19.41 33.77 -88.30
CA THR A 98 20.55 34.63 -87.88
C THR A 98 20.36 36.15 -87.71
N SER A 99 20.70 36.59 -86.49
CA SER A 99 21.31 37.88 -86.08
C SER A 99 20.44 38.93 -85.37
N ALA A 100 20.79 39.09 -84.08
CA ALA A 100 20.84 40.33 -83.29
C ALA A 100 19.56 40.84 -82.62
N GLY A 101 19.56 40.79 -81.28
CA GLY A 101 18.83 41.75 -80.47
C GLY A 101 18.33 41.21 -79.13
N SER A 102 18.93 41.73 -78.05
CA SER A 102 18.42 41.77 -76.68
C SER A 102 18.71 40.56 -75.77
N ASN A 103 19.85 40.70 -75.09
CA ASN A 103 20.06 40.21 -73.73
C ASN A 103 18.84 40.53 -72.85
N VAL A 104 18.14 39.49 -72.39
CA VAL A 104 17.59 39.50 -71.04
C VAL A 104 18.24 38.34 -70.34
N SER A 105 19.18 38.71 -69.47
CA SER A 105 19.91 37.86 -68.56
C SER A 105 19.00 36.75 -68.03
N GLY A 106 19.36 35.51 -68.36
CA GLY A 106 18.94 34.35 -67.60
C GLY A 106 19.22 34.67 -66.14
N VAL A 107 18.14 34.63 -65.36
CA VAL A 107 18.08 34.90 -63.93
C VAL A 107 19.14 34.04 -63.24
N GLN A 108 20.32 34.62 -63.07
CA GLN A 108 21.28 34.20 -62.09
C GLN A 108 20.71 34.70 -60.76
N LEU A 109 19.77 33.92 -60.22
CA LEU A 109 19.50 33.88 -58.79
C LEU A 109 20.84 33.54 -58.14
N ALA A 110 21.66 34.56 -57.90
CA ALA A 110 22.70 34.48 -56.91
C ALA A 110 21.99 33.99 -55.66
N SER A 111 22.33 32.77 -55.25
CA SER A 111 22.04 32.26 -53.92
C SER A 111 22.48 33.34 -52.94
N GLN A 112 21.54 34.18 -52.49
CA GLN A 112 21.81 35.08 -51.39
C GLN A 112 22.26 34.19 -50.25
N ARG A 113 23.49 34.41 -49.78
CA ARG A 113 24.05 33.70 -48.65
C ARG A 113 23.07 33.91 -47.50
N ARG A 114 22.37 32.84 -47.10
CA ARG A 114 21.43 32.92 -45.98
C ARG A 114 22.22 33.12 -44.70
N ILE A 115 21.73 33.99 -43.85
CA ILE A 115 22.30 34.27 -42.54
C ILE A 115 21.45 33.50 -41.53
N ILE A 116 21.94 32.34 -41.10
CA ILE A 116 21.21 31.44 -40.19
C ILE A 116 21.99 31.32 -38.89
N ILE A 117 21.32 31.53 -37.77
CA ILE A 117 21.86 31.27 -36.44
C ILE A 117 21.36 29.91 -35.98
N ARG A 118 22.28 29.02 -35.56
CA ARG A 118 21.94 27.69 -35.04
C ARG A 118 22.45 27.53 -33.61
N THR A 119 21.58 26.99 -32.76
CA THR A 119 21.90 26.58 -31.40
C THR A 119 21.49 25.13 -31.21
N VAL A 120 22.34 24.34 -30.57
CA VAL A 120 22.07 22.95 -30.26
C VAL A 120 22.23 22.73 -28.77
N ASP A 121 21.23 22.11 -28.15
CA ASP A 121 21.29 21.67 -26.76
C ASP A 121 21.29 20.14 -26.76
N MET A 122 22.30 19.54 -26.12
CA MET A 122 22.46 18.09 -26.03
C MET A 122 22.63 17.65 -24.58
N THR A 123 22.01 16.53 -24.21
CA THR A 123 22.34 15.80 -22.99
C THR A 123 22.89 14.44 -23.37
N LEU A 124 24.10 14.15 -22.92
CA LEU A 124 24.84 12.94 -23.23
C LEU A 124 25.10 12.16 -21.95
N ILE A 125 24.85 10.85 -22.00
CA ILE A 125 25.27 9.90 -20.97
C ILE A 125 26.65 9.38 -21.36
N VAL A 126 27.62 9.53 -20.46
CA VAL A 126 29.04 9.28 -20.74
C VAL A 126 29.69 8.46 -19.64
N PRO A 127 30.67 7.60 -19.97
CA PRO A 127 31.35 6.77 -18.96
C PRO A 127 32.30 7.57 -18.06
N ASP A 128 32.84 8.69 -18.54
CA ASP A 128 33.70 9.59 -17.77
C ASP A 128 33.41 11.04 -18.15
N VAL A 129 32.81 11.77 -17.21
CA VAL A 129 32.45 13.18 -17.40
C VAL A 129 33.69 14.06 -17.60
N ILE A 130 34.75 13.84 -16.82
CA ILE A 130 35.93 14.71 -16.80
C ILE A 130 36.75 14.54 -18.09
N ALA A 131 36.95 13.29 -18.52
CA ALA A 131 37.61 12.99 -19.79
C ALA A 131 36.79 13.53 -20.96
N THR A 132 35.47 13.32 -20.97
CA THR A 132 34.63 13.80 -22.06
C THR A 132 34.60 15.32 -22.15
N LEU A 133 34.63 16.06 -21.03
CA LEU A 133 34.75 17.52 -21.07
C LEU A 133 36.05 17.99 -21.75
N GLU A 134 37.15 17.25 -21.56
CA GLU A 134 38.43 17.54 -22.23
C GLU A 134 38.37 17.24 -23.72
N ASP A 135 37.72 16.12 -24.09
CA ASP A 135 37.51 15.74 -25.49
C ASP A 135 36.62 16.73 -26.23
N VAL A 136 35.53 17.21 -25.61
CA VAL A 136 34.66 18.26 -26.19
C VAL A 136 35.41 19.59 -26.33
N SER A 137 36.29 19.93 -25.39
CA SER A 137 37.16 21.11 -25.49
C SER A 137 38.17 20.98 -26.64
N ALA A 138 38.74 19.79 -26.84
CA ALA A 138 39.64 19.49 -27.95
C ALA A 138 38.92 19.48 -29.30
N LEU A 139 37.70 18.93 -29.34
CA LEU A 139 36.78 18.94 -30.48
C LEU A 139 36.55 20.36 -30.97
N ALA A 140 36.16 21.27 -30.06
CA ALA A 140 35.94 22.68 -30.41
C ALA A 140 37.17 23.31 -31.08
N LYS A 141 38.37 23.08 -30.53
CA LYS A 141 39.62 23.62 -31.10
C LYS A 141 39.96 23.03 -32.47
N ARG A 142 39.69 21.74 -32.67
CA ARG A 142 39.95 21.04 -33.94
C ARG A 142 39.09 21.57 -35.08
N PHE A 143 37.85 21.93 -34.79
CA PHE A 143 36.96 22.61 -35.73
C PHE A 143 37.18 24.12 -35.79
N GLU A 144 38.33 24.65 -35.35
CA GLU A 144 38.62 26.10 -35.35
C GLU A 144 37.62 26.94 -34.54
N GLY A 145 36.93 26.29 -33.60
CA GLY A 145 36.01 26.89 -32.64
C GLY A 145 36.66 27.18 -31.28
N TRP A 146 35.82 27.48 -30.28
CA TRP A 146 36.29 27.75 -28.92
C TRP A 146 35.27 27.36 -27.85
N VAL A 147 35.76 27.16 -26.63
CA VAL A 147 34.92 26.93 -25.44
C VAL A 147 34.42 28.28 -24.92
N VAL A 148 33.11 28.42 -24.81
CA VAL A 148 32.43 29.60 -24.26
C VAL A 148 32.41 29.54 -22.74
N SER A 149 32.02 28.39 -22.19
CA SER A 149 31.99 28.12 -20.76
C SER A 149 32.14 26.62 -20.51
N SER A 150 32.67 26.26 -19.35
CA SER A 150 32.73 24.88 -18.89
C SER A 150 32.61 24.86 -17.36
N ASP A 151 31.83 23.92 -16.85
CA ASP A 151 31.67 23.64 -15.44
C ASP A 151 32.11 22.19 -15.16
N ARG A 152 33.05 22.05 -14.21
CA ARG A 152 33.65 20.79 -13.76
C ARG A 152 33.43 20.55 -12.26
N THR A 153 32.53 21.31 -11.63
CA THR A 153 32.37 21.31 -10.16
C THR A 153 31.56 20.13 -9.64
N LEU A 154 30.76 19.49 -10.48
CA LEU A 154 29.95 18.32 -10.11
C LEU A 154 30.68 17.03 -10.47
N THR A 155 30.73 16.07 -9.54
CA THR A 155 31.45 14.81 -9.71
C THR A 155 30.86 13.93 -10.83
N HIS A 156 29.52 13.87 -10.92
CA HIS A 156 28.80 12.97 -11.85
C HIS A 156 28.09 13.71 -12.99
N ARG A 157 28.30 15.02 -13.11
CA ARG A 157 27.65 15.86 -14.11
C ARG A 157 28.61 16.91 -14.64
N GLY A 158 28.48 17.25 -15.91
CA GLY A 158 29.31 18.25 -16.56
C GLY A 158 28.48 19.16 -17.42
N PHE A 159 28.97 20.39 -17.62
CA PHE A 159 28.40 21.28 -18.61
C PHE A 159 29.51 21.95 -19.41
N ILE A 160 29.36 21.98 -20.72
CA ILE A 160 30.28 22.70 -21.60
C ILE A 160 29.51 23.33 -22.75
N SER A 161 29.75 24.62 -22.97
CA SER A 161 29.26 25.34 -24.13
C SER A 161 30.42 25.62 -25.07
N ILE A 162 30.28 25.24 -26.34
CA ILE A 162 31.28 25.47 -27.38
C ILE A 162 30.68 26.22 -28.56
N ARG A 163 31.51 26.99 -29.25
CA ARG A 163 31.18 27.57 -30.55
C ARG A 163 32.00 26.89 -31.63
N VAL A 164 31.34 26.50 -32.71
CA VAL A 164 31.92 25.78 -33.85
C VAL A 164 31.47 26.49 -35.13
N PRO A 165 32.31 26.63 -36.18
CA PRO A 165 31.90 27.18 -37.46
C PRO A 165 30.60 26.55 -37.96
N SER A 166 29.69 27.36 -38.50
CA SER A 166 28.36 26.87 -38.86
C SER A 166 28.36 25.82 -39.98
N ASP A 167 29.38 25.81 -40.83
CA ASP A 167 29.56 24.80 -41.88
C ASP A 167 29.99 23.43 -41.30
N ASP A 168 30.61 23.42 -40.13
CA ASP A 168 31.13 22.23 -39.46
C ASP A 168 30.23 21.70 -38.32
N LEU A 169 29.13 22.40 -38.02
CA LEU A 169 28.23 22.06 -36.91
C LEU A 169 27.74 20.61 -36.98
N ASP A 170 27.28 20.17 -38.15
CA ASP A 170 26.68 18.84 -38.29
C ASP A 170 27.74 17.74 -38.10
N ALA A 171 29.00 17.99 -38.48
CA ALA A 171 30.11 17.08 -38.22
C ALA A 171 30.47 17.04 -36.73
N ALA A 172 30.47 18.19 -36.04
CA ALA A 172 30.72 18.26 -34.61
C ALA A 172 29.63 17.54 -33.80
N ILE A 173 28.36 17.63 -34.19
CA ILE A 173 27.26 16.87 -33.55
C ILE A 173 27.49 15.36 -33.66
N ILE A 174 27.91 14.87 -34.84
CA ILE A 174 28.18 13.44 -35.04
C ILE A 174 29.29 12.97 -34.09
N GLU A 175 30.40 13.71 -34.01
CA GLU A 175 31.48 13.36 -33.09
C GLU A 175 31.06 13.42 -31.61
N LEU A 176 30.18 14.36 -31.23
CA LEU A 176 29.62 14.41 -29.87
C LEU A 176 28.76 13.18 -29.56
N ARG A 177 27.99 12.68 -30.54
CA ARG A 177 27.22 11.45 -30.38
C ARG A 177 28.14 10.24 -30.20
N ASP A 178 29.25 10.19 -30.93
CA ASP A 178 30.22 9.08 -30.85
C ASP A 178 30.99 9.06 -29.51
N MET A 179 31.07 10.19 -28.79
CA MET A 179 31.64 10.27 -27.44
C MET A 179 30.67 9.77 -26.35
N ALA A 180 29.38 9.65 -26.64
CA ALA A 180 28.35 9.27 -25.70
C ALA A 180 28.01 7.77 -25.79
N GLU A 181 27.71 7.16 -24.66
CA GLU A 181 27.10 5.82 -24.64
C GLU A 181 25.63 5.90 -25.06
N LYS A 182 24.94 6.95 -24.62
CA LYS A 182 23.55 7.22 -24.95
C LYS A 182 23.32 8.72 -25.09
N VAL A 183 22.60 9.10 -26.14
CA VAL A 183 22.11 10.47 -26.33
C VAL A 183 20.72 10.55 -25.69
N GLU A 184 20.60 11.23 -24.56
CA GLU A 184 19.33 11.39 -23.86
C GLU A 184 18.45 12.43 -24.56
N SER A 185 19.05 13.54 -24.99
CA SER A 185 18.34 14.56 -25.76
C SER A 185 19.24 15.30 -26.73
N GLU A 186 18.66 15.70 -27.86
CA GLU A 186 19.30 16.57 -28.84
C GLU A 186 18.23 17.49 -29.45
N ILE A 187 18.37 18.78 -29.21
CA ILE A 187 17.43 19.80 -29.66
C ILE A 187 18.21 20.82 -30.50
N SER A 188 17.87 20.93 -31.78
CA SER A 188 18.46 21.93 -32.68
C SER A 188 17.45 23.03 -33.00
N THR A 189 17.83 24.27 -32.71
CA THR A 189 17.06 25.47 -33.03
C THR A 189 17.78 26.26 -34.12
N SER A 190 17.04 26.69 -35.14
CA SER A 190 17.58 27.50 -36.24
C SER A 190 16.74 28.77 -36.44
N GLN A 191 17.40 29.90 -36.65
CA GLN A 191 16.76 31.18 -36.93
C GLN A 191 17.35 31.80 -38.20
N ASP A 192 16.52 32.01 -39.21
CA ASP A 192 16.90 32.73 -40.42
C ASP A 192 16.75 34.24 -40.19
N VAL A 193 17.87 34.95 -40.21
CA VAL A 193 17.96 36.41 -40.03
C VAL A 193 18.42 37.12 -41.31
N THR A 194 18.29 36.45 -42.46
CA THR A 194 18.69 36.99 -43.76
C THR A 194 18.00 38.32 -44.07
N ASP A 195 16.68 38.39 -43.83
CA ASP A 195 15.89 39.61 -44.10
C ASP A 195 16.33 40.78 -43.21
N GLU A 196 16.58 40.53 -41.92
CA GLU A 196 17.07 41.54 -40.98
C GLU A 196 18.45 42.06 -41.41
N TYR A 197 19.35 41.13 -41.77
CA TYR A 197 20.70 41.48 -42.21
C TYR A 197 20.70 42.33 -43.48
N VAL A 198 19.91 41.95 -44.50
CA VAL A 198 19.82 42.69 -45.77
C VAL A 198 19.18 44.08 -45.58
N ASP A 199 18.16 44.21 -44.72
CA ASP A 199 17.58 45.51 -44.36
C ASP A 199 18.62 46.40 -43.67
N LEU A 200 19.33 45.87 -42.67
CA LEU A 200 20.35 46.62 -41.94
C LEU A 200 21.50 47.08 -42.86
N GLN A 201 21.95 46.23 -43.78
CA GLN A 201 22.95 46.65 -44.78
C GLN A 201 22.43 47.78 -45.68
N SER A 202 21.18 47.68 -46.15
CA SER A 202 20.57 48.71 -46.99
C SER A 202 20.44 50.04 -46.25
N ARG A 203 20.04 49.99 -44.98
CA ARG A 203 20.00 51.16 -44.09
C ARG A 203 21.37 51.74 -43.84
N LEU A 204 22.38 50.91 -43.60
CA LEU A 204 23.75 51.35 -43.37
C LEU A 204 24.27 52.18 -44.55
N VAL A 205 24.13 51.67 -45.77
CA VAL A 205 24.54 52.37 -47.00
C VAL A 205 23.82 53.71 -47.15
N ASN A 206 22.51 53.74 -46.89
CA ASN A 206 21.72 54.98 -46.96
C ASN A 206 22.14 56.00 -45.90
N GLN A 207 22.44 55.57 -44.67
CA GLN A 207 22.88 56.46 -43.61
C GLN A 207 24.29 57.02 -43.89
N GLN A 208 25.22 56.20 -44.40
CA GLN A 208 26.54 56.66 -44.83
C GLN A 208 26.47 57.66 -45.98
N ALA A 209 25.55 57.47 -46.93
CA ALA A 209 25.31 58.45 -47.99
C ALA A 209 24.75 59.77 -47.43
N THR A 210 23.88 59.69 -46.41
CA THR A 210 23.34 60.86 -45.70
C THR A 210 24.42 61.60 -44.92
N GLU A 211 25.27 60.87 -44.20
CA GLU A 211 26.45 61.42 -43.52
C GLU A 211 27.35 62.18 -44.50
N GLY A 212 27.69 61.57 -45.64
CA GLY A 212 28.50 62.21 -46.68
C GLY A 212 27.85 63.46 -47.28
N ALA A 213 26.51 63.52 -47.35
CA ALA A 213 25.79 64.71 -47.76
C ALA A 213 25.81 65.81 -46.68
N LEU A 214 25.63 65.45 -45.42
CA LEU A 214 25.70 66.37 -44.27
C LEU A 214 27.10 66.97 -44.12
N LEU A 215 28.17 66.18 -44.28
CA LEU A 215 29.54 66.69 -44.30
C LEU A 215 29.76 67.76 -45.39
N LYS A 216 29.27 67.51 -46.61
CA LYS A 216 29.32 68.50 -47.70
C LYS A 216 28.48 69.75 -47.45
N LEU A 217 27.43 69.67 -46.63
CA LEU A 217 26.63 70.82 -46.21
C LEU A 217 27.35 71.59 -45.09
N LEU A 218 27.99 70.88 -44.16
CA LEU A 218 28.80 71.47 -43.09
C LEU A 218 29.96 72.28 -43.67
N ASP A 219 30.65 71.75 -44.68
CA ASP A 219 31.75 72.46 -45.39
C ASP A 219 31.30 73.76 -46.07
N ARG A 220 30.02 73.87 -46.43
CA ARG A 220 29.43 75.04 -47.11
C ARG A 220 28.67 75.96 -46.16
N ALA A 221 28.65 75.68 -44.86
CA ALA A 221 27.90 76.47 -43.89
C ALA A 221 28.58 77.84 -43.67
N GLU A 222 27.94 78.91 -44.11
CA GLU A 222 28.46 80.29 -43.98
C GLU A 222 28.18 80.92 -42.60
N THR A 223 27.31 80.31 -41.78
CA THR A 223 26.94 80.81 -40.46
C THR A 223 27.14 79.75 -39.37
N VAL A 224 27.49 80.21 -38.16
CA VAL A 224 27.67 79.34 -36.98
C VAL A 224 26.39 78.58 -36.65
N GLU A 225 25.23 79.22 -36.78
CA GLU A 225 23.95 78.59 -36.49
C GLU A 225 23.63 77.44 -37.47
N ALA A 226 23.89 77.64 -38.77
CA ALA A 226 23.76 76.59 -39.76
C ALA A 226 24.73 75.43 -39.50
N ALA A 227 25.99 75.74 -39.17
CA ALA A 227 27.00 74.73 -38.83
C ALA A 227 26.60 73.90 -37.60
N LEU A 228 26.12 74.54 -36.51
CA LEU A 228 25.64 73.86 -35.32
C LEU A 228 24.37 73.04 -35.57
N SER A 229 23.52 73.43 -36.52
CA SER A 229 22.36 72.63 -36.92
C SER A 229 22.77 71.38 -37.69
N VAL A 230 23.66 71.51 -38.68
CA VAL A 230 24.17 70.37 -39.44
C VAL A 230 24.96 69.42 -38.54
N GLN A 231 25.77 69.95 -37.62
CA GLN A 231 26.53 69.15 -36.66
C GLN A 231 25.62 68.29 -35.76
N ARG A 232 24.49 68.83 -35.29
CA ARG A 232 23.52 68.07 -34.48
C ARG A 232 22.93 66.90 -35.25
N GLU A 233 22.53 67.10 -36.50
CA GLU A 233 22.01 66.03 -37.35
C GLU A 233 23.11 65.02 -37.74
N LEU A 234 24.34 65.50 -37.98
CA LEU A 234 25.49 64.65 -38.28
C LEU A 234 25.78 63.70 -37.10
N THR A 235 25.84 64.22 -35.87
CA THR A 235 26.03 63.40 -34.67
C THR A 235 24.94 62.33 -34.55
N ARG A 236 23.68 62.68 -34.78
CA ARG A 236 22.56 61.73 -34.76
C ARG A 236 22.70 60.63 -35.82
N VAL A 237 23.11 60.99 -37.04
CA VAL A 237 23.32 60.02 -38.13
C VAL A 237 24.49 59.09 -37.81
N GLN A 238 25.58 59.62 -37.24
CA GLN A 238 26.74 58.83 -36.83
C GLN A 238 26.38 57.81 -35.74
N GLU A 239 25.64 58.24 -34.71
CA GLU A 239 25.14 57.33 -33.67
C GLU A 239 24.29 56.18 -34.26
N GLU A 240 23.46 56.47 -35.26
CA GLU A 240 22.64 55.46 -35.94
C GLU A 240 23.49 54.51 -36.81
N ILE A 241 24.48 55.04 -37.53
CA ILE A 241 25.45 54.23 -38.29
C ILE A 241 26.17 53.26 -37.37
N GLU A 242 26.70 53.74 -36.25
CA GLU A 242 27.42 52.92 -35.28
C GLU A 242 26.52 51.81 -34.72
N ARG A 243 25.26 52.14 -34.39
CA ARG A 243 24.26 51.17 -33.93
C ARG A 243 23.96 50.09 -34.96
N ILE A 244 23.75 50.48 -36.22
CA ILE A 244 23.49 49.54 -37.32
C ILE A 244 24.72 48.67 -37.58
N GLN A 245 25.92 49.26 -37.65
CA GLN A 245 27.17 48.52 -37.83
C GLN A 245 27.39 47.50 -36.72
N GLY A 246 27.14 47.88 -35.46
CA GLY A 246 27.21 46.96 -34.33
C GLY A 246 26.25 45.78 -34.48
N ARG A 247 25.01 46.02 -34.93
CA ARG A 247 24.02 44.95 -35.16
C ARG A 247 24.40 44.05 -36.32
N VAL A 248 24.84 44.61 -37.45
CA VAL A 248 25.34 43.84 -38.61
C VAL A 248 26.48 42.93 -38.20
N LYS A 249 27.49 43.48 -37.52
CA LYS A 249 28.64 42.72 -37.02
C LYS A 249 28.22 41.59 -36.07
N PHE A 250 27.29 41.87 -35.15
CA PHE A 250 26.76 40.84 -34.26
C PHE A 250 26.09 39.68 -35.01
N LEU A 251 25.26 39.98 -36.02
CA LEU A 251 24.60 38.95 -36.83
C LEU A 251 25.63 38.13 -37.64
N GLU A 252 26.66 38.77 -38.18
CA GLU A 252 27.76 38.08 -38.88
C GLU A 252 28.51 37.14 -37.93
N GLU A 253 28.94 37.62 -36.77
CA GLU A 253 29.69 36.81 -35.80
C GLU A 253 28.84 35.66 -35.22
N THR A 254 27.53 35.88 -35.03
CA THR A 254 26.62 34.87 -34.46
C THR A 254 26.11 33.86 -35.49
N SER A 255 26.13 34.21 -36.79
CA SER A 255 25.78 33.29 -37.87
C SER A 255 26.99 32.55 -38.44
N ALA A 256 28.20 33.06 -38.24
CA ALA A 256 29.43 32.37 -38.62
C ALA A 256 29.73 31.16 -37.71
N PHE A 257 29.28 31.19 -36.46
CA PHE A 257 29.50 30.14 -35.48
C PHE A 257 28.20 29.71 -34.82
N SER A 258 27.99 28.41 -34.74
CA SER A 258 26.88 27.80 -34.02
C SER A 258 27.26 27.54 -32.56
N LEU A 259 26.29 27.71 -31.66
CA LEU A 259 26.46 27.42 -30.23
C LEU A 259 25.99 26.00 -29.94
N LEU A 260 26.83 25.18 -29.32
CA LEU A 260 26.45 23.88 -28.78
C LEU A 260 26.56 23.94 -27.26
N ASN A 261 25.46 23.64 -26.57
CA ASN A 261 25.40 23.46 -25.13
C ASN A 261 25.31 21.96 -24.86
N VAL A 262 26.35 21.40 -24.25
CA VAL A 262 26.44 19.97 -23.97
C VAL A 262 26.39 19.76 -22.47
N ARG A 263 25.35 19.09 -22.01
CA ARG A 263 25.25 18.53 -20.66
C ARG A 263 25.72 17.10 -20.69
N LEU A 264 26.57 16.75 -19.74
CA LEU A 264 27.09 15.40 -19.55
C LEU A 264 26.57 14.84 -18.24
N GLU A 265 26.10 13.61 -18.27
CA GLU A 265 25.72 12.86 -17.08
C GLU A 265 26.47 11.53 -17.07
N LEU A 266 26.95 11.12 -15.89
CA LEU A 266 27.70 9.87 -15.77
C LEU A 266 26.77 8.68 -16.04
N SER A 267 27.25 7.73 -16.84
CA SER A 267 26.58 6.45 -17.05
C SER A 267 26.56 5.66 -15.73
N PRO A 268 25.39 5.25 -15.24
CA PRO A 268 25.32 4.40 -14.06
C PRO A 268 25.90 3.02 -14.38
N MET A 269 26.57 2.42 -13.40
CA MET A 269 27.02 1.03 -13.50
C MET A 269 25.90 0.08 -13.08
N ASP A 270 25.79 -1.06 -13.75
CA ASP A 270 24.83 -2.10 -13.35
C ASP A 270 25.17 -2.66 -11.97
N MET A 271 24.15 -2.84 -11.13
CA MET A 271 24.20 -3.44 -9.81
C MET A 271 23.17 -4.57 -9.73
N GLU A 272 23.60 -5.72 -9.23
CA GLU A 272 22.69 -6.85 -9.02
C GLU A 272 21.73 -6.57 -7.85
N VAL A 273 20.43 -6.65 -8.15
CA VAL A 273 19.33 -6.54 -7.19
C VAL A 273 18.55 -7.85 -7.26
N ASP A 274 18.17 -8.37 -6.09
CA ASP A 274 17.29 -9.52 -5.94
C ASP A 274 16.01 -9.06 -5.23
N ALA A 275 14.91 -9.01 -5.97
CA ALA A 275 13.59 -8.63 -5.47
C ALA A 275 13.03 -9.65 -4.46
N GLY A 276 13.60 -10.86 -4.44
CA GLY A 276 13.20 -11.99 -3.62
C GLY A 276 12.35 -13.01 -4.40
N VAL A 277 11.91 -14.03 -3.68
CA VAL A 277 11.12 -15.13 -4.28
C VAL A 277 9.69 -14.70 -4.62
N ASP A 278 9.14 -15.35 -5.64
CA ASP A 278 7.72 -15.30 -6.00
C ASP A 278 6.83 -15.65 -4.79
N LYS A 279 5.63 -15.06 -4.76
CA LYS A 279 4.69 -15.19 -3.64
C LYS A 279 3.29 -15.51 -4.15
N THR A 280 2.60 -16.41 -3.46
CA THR A 280 1.17 -16.62 -3.62
C THR A 280 0.47 -16.13 -2.37
N VAL A 281 -0.52 -15.25 -2.52
CA VAL A 281 -1.20 -14.55 -1.41
C VAL A 281 -2.71 -14.47 -1.64
N SER A 282 -3.44 -14.32 -0.54
CA SER A 282 -4.89 -14.07 -0.61
C SER A 282 -5.20 -12.60 -0.88
N ILE A 283 -6.36 -12.32 -1.47
CA ILE A 283 -6.88 -10.94 -1.53
C ILE A 283 -6.93 -10.30 -0.13
N ARG A 284 -6.55 -9.02 -0.04
CA ARG A 284 -6.46 -8.21 1.17
C ARG A 284 -5.45 -8.69 2.22
N GLU A 285 -4.63 -9.69 1.90
CA GLU A 285 -3.50 -10.09 2.74
C GLU A 285 -2.34 -9.10 2.59
N ASN A 286 -1.62 -8.81 3.68
CA ASN A 286 -0.43 -7.98 3.64
C ASN A 286 0.77 -8.75 3.09
N VAL A 287 1.10 -8.50 1.83
CA VAL A 287 2.34 -8.98 1.21
C VAL A 287 3.52 -8.16 1.73
N ARG A 288 4.56 -8.84 2.20
CA ARG A 288 5.81 -8.19 2.64
C ARG A 288 6.90 -8.37 1.59
N LEU A 289 7.39 -7.26 1.09
CA LEU A 289 8.39 -7.17 0.02
C LEU A 289 9.66 -6.52 0.57
N ARG A 290 10.80 -7.09 0.21
CA ARG A 290 12.16 -6.64 0.54
C ARG A 290 13.07 -7.16 -0.56
N ALA A 291 14.01 -6.33 -0.98
CA ALA A 291 15.04 -6.71 -1.92
C ALA A 291 16.41 -6.75 -1.23
N THR A 292 17.28 -7.61 -1.72
CA THR A 292 18.70 -7.68 -1.35
C THR A 292 19.56 -7.23 -2.53
N PHE A 293 20.71 -6.64 -2.25
CA PHE A 293 21.62 -6.15 -3.29
C PHE A 293 23.05 -6.06 -2.76
N GLU A 294 24.04 -6.12 -3.66
CA GLU A 294 25.46 -5.99 -3.35
C GLU A 294 26.02 -4.71 -3.98
N PRO A 295 26.14 -3.61 -3.21
CA PRO A 295 26.66 -2.37 -3.77
C PRO A 295 28.16 -2.44 -4.06
N PRO A 296 28.62 -1.84 -5.17
CA PRO A 296 30.04 -1.62 -5.41
C PRO A 296 30.71 -0.77 -4.32
N GLU A 297 32.03 -0.96 -4.14
CA GLU A 297 32.82 -0.19 -3.19
C GLU A 297 32.76 1.33 -3.52
N GLY A 298 32.52 2.17 -2.51
CA GLY A 298 32.45 3.62 -2.66
C GLY A 298 31.08 4.18 -3.09
N ILE A 299 30.04 3.34 -3.17
CA ILE A 299 28.65 3.76 -3.28
C ILE A 299 27.99 3.67 -1.89
N GLU A 300 27.39 4.76 -1.42
CA GLU A 300 26.93 4.88 -0.03
C GLU A 300 25.45 5.26 0.08
N ASP A 301 24.96 6.08 -0.85
CA ASP A 301 23.58 6.55 -0.88
C ASP A 301 22.76 5.72 -1.86
N PHE A 302 21.59 5.25 -1.43
CA PHE A 302 20.71 4.41 -2.24
C PHE A 302 19.27 4.90 -2.16
N SER A 303 18.55 4.80 -3.27
CA SER A 303 17.10 4.93 -3.33
C SER A 303 16.51 3.81 -4.16
N PHE A 304 15.30 3.40 -3.83
CA PHE A 304 14.56 2.38 -4.55
C PHE A 304 13.09 2.75 -4.69
N THR A 305 12.48 2.25 -5.76
CA THR A 305 11.07 2.35 -6.09
C THR A 305 10.51 0.95 -6.27
N TRP A 306 9.37 0.66 -5.65
CA TRP A 306 8.56 -0.53 -5.94
C TRP A 306 7.33 -0.14 -6.75
N ASP A 307 7.10 -0.82 -7.87
CA ASP A 307 5.83 -0.88 -8.58
C ASP A 307 5.19 -2.26 -8.33
N PHE A 308 3.92 -2.29 -7.95
CA PHE A 308 3.22 -3.52 -7.59
C PHE A 308 2.44 -4.13 -8.78
N GLY A 309 2.42 -3.47 -9.94
CA GLY A 309 1.77 -3.98 -11.16
C GLY A 309 0.24 -3.92 -11.17
N ASP A 310 -0.41 -3.54 -10.07
CA ASP A 310 -1.87 -3.39 -9.94
C ASP A 310 -2.36 -1.96 -10.22
N GLY A 311 -1.46 -1.06 -10.62
CA GLY A 311 -1.73 0.35 -10.89
C GLY A 311 -1.89 1.22 -9.62
N SER A 312 -1.55 0.69 -8.44
CA SER A 312 -1.44 1.47 -7.21
C SER A 312 -0.24 2.43 -7.24
N GLU A 313 -0.14 3.32 -6.26
CA GLU A 313 0.96 4.28 -6.18
C GLU A 313 2.28 3.56 -5.85
N THR A 314 3.32 3.84 -6.65
CA THR A 314 4.66 3.29 -6.42
C THR A 314 5.21 3.68 -5.05
N TYR A 315 5.89 2.76 -4.37
CA TYR A 315 6.52 3.03 -3.08
C TYR A 315 7.98 3.43 -3.25
N ARG A 316 8.37 4.63 -2.79
CA ARG A 316 9.77 5.11 -2.84
C ARG A 316 10.40 5.25 -1.46
N SER A 317 11.64 4.81 -1.31
CA SER A 317 12.43 4.99 -0.09
C SER A 317 13.93 4.94 -0.33
N SER A 318 14.71 5.40 0.63
CA SER A 318 16.18 5.29 0.67
C SER A 318 16.69 4.43 1.82
N ARG A 319 15.77 3.79 2.56
CA ARG A 319 16.09 3.07 3.79
C ARG A 319 16.64 1.68 3.47
N THR A 320 17.92 1.48 3.71
CA THR A 320 18.61 0.20 3.55
C THR A 320 19.40 -0.15 4.82
N ALA A 321 19.69 -1.43 5.01
CA ALA A 321 20.48 -1.93 6.15
C ALA A 321 21.47 -3.01 5.70
N PRO A 322 22.65 -3.14 6.32
CA PRO A 322 23.55 -4.27 6.08
C PRO A 322 22.91 -5.58 6.55
N THR A 323 23.25 -6.69 5.88
CA THR A 323 22.82 -8.03 6.27
C THR A 323 23.90 -8.76 7.09
N ALA A 324 23.65 -10.03 7.42
CA ALA A 324 24.65 -10.89 8.07
C ALA A 324 25.74 -11.35 7.08
N ASP A 325 25.40 -11.40 5.79
CA ASP A 325 26.33 -11.71 4.71
C ASP A 325 27.13 -10.45 4.37
N GLU A 326 28.46 -10.60 4.36
CA GLU A 326 29.38 -9.48 4.17
C GLU A 326 29.25 -8.90 2.76
N GLY A 327 29.08 -7.59 2.65
CA GLY A 327 28.90 -6.90 1.37
C GLY A 327 27.44 -6.77 0.91
N THR A 328 26.52 -7.59 1.44
CA THR A 328 25.11 -7.56 1.04
C THR A 328 24.27 -6.64 1.92
N ARG A 329 23.38 -5.88 1.30
CA ARG A 329 22.40 -4.99 1.95
C ARG A 329 20.98 -5.43 1.63
N VAL A 330 20.04 -4.99 2.47
CA VAL A 330 18.60 -5.23 2.31
C VAL A 330 17.83 -3.92 2.39
N THR A 331 16.76 -3.80 1.59
CA THR A 331 15.84 -2.67 1.64
C THR A 331 14.89 -2.76 2.84
N ALA A 332 14.31 -1.62 3.22
CA ALA A 332 13.23 -1.60 4.21
C ALA A 332 12.03 -2.43 3.74
N THR A 333 11.27 -2.98 4.69
CA THR A 333 10.07 -3.77 4.35
C THR A 333 8.98 -2.88 3.80
N VAL A 334 8.44 -3.29 2.67
CA VAL A 334 7.26 -2.69 2.08
C VAL A 334 6.10 -3.65 2.29
N ASN A 335 4.95 -3.12 2.72
CA ASN A 335 3.73 -3.90 2.86
C ASN A 335 2.75 -3.43 1.80
N HIS A 336 2.20 -4.36 1.03
CA HIS A 336 1.16 -4.09 0.02
C HIS A 336 -0.03 -5.03 0.20
N GLN A 337 -1.20 -4.63 -0.29
CA GLN A 337 -2.42 -5.46 -0.27
C GLN A 337 -3.09 -5.40 -1.65
N TYR A 338 -3.30 -6.56 -2.25
CA TYR A 338 -4.07 -6.68 -3.50
C TYR A 338 -5.55 -6.84 -3.20
N TYR A 339 -6.43 -6.15 -3.92
CA TYR A 339 -7.87 -6.13 -3.62
C TYR A 339 -8.73 -7.02 -4.52
N ASP A 340 -8.20 -7.44 -5.66
CA ASP A 340 -8.84 -8.33 -6.60
C ASP A 340 -7.83 -9.25 -7.29
N VAL A 341 -8.35 -10.28 -7.96
CA VAL A 341 -7.58 -11.30 -8.67
C VAL A 341 -7.57 -11.09 -10.18
N LYS A 342 -8.21 -10.01 -10.67
CA LYS A 342 -8.62 -9.90 -12.08
C LYS A 342 -7.44 -9.92 -13.04
N ASP A 343 -6.37 -9.25 -12.65
CA ASP A 343 -5.16 -9.07 -13.45
C ASP A 343 -3.97 -9.86 -12.86
N SER A 344 -4.27 -10.86 -12.01
CA SER A 344 -3.29 -11.78 -11.44
C SER A 344 -2.76 -12.79 -12.50
N PRO A 345 -1.47 -13.18 -12.47
CA PRO A 345 -0.43 -12.76 -11.53
C PRO A 345 0.09 -11.33 -11.79
N PHE A 346 0.43 -10.62 -10.73
CA PHE A 346 1.02 -9.28 -10.80
C PHE A 346 2.55 -9.38 -10.90
N ILE A 347 3.13 -8.61 -11.82
CA ILE A 347 4.58 -8.42 -11.92
C ILE A 347 4.94 -7.26 -11.03
N VAL A 348 5.69 -7.54 -9.97
CA VAL A 348 6.19 -6.54 -9.04
C VAL A 348 7.62 -6.21 -9.43
N GLU A 349 7.89 -4.94 -9.67
CA GLU A 349 9.18 -4.43 -10.13
C GLU A 349 9.83 -3.59 -9.04
N ILE A 350 11.12 -3.81 -8.80
CA ILE A 350 11.95 -2.91 -8.02
C ILE A 350 12.97 -2.26 -8.94
N GLU A 351 13.03 -0.94 -8.89
CA GLU A 351 14.13 -0.15 -9.47
C GLU A 351 14.96 0.43 -8.34
N MET A 352 16.28 0.36 -8.45
CA MET A 352 17.24 0.87 -7.48
C MET A 352 18.26 1.77 -8.18
N THR A 353 18.61 2.86 -7.50
CA THR A 353 19.70 3.75 -7.91
C THR A 353 20.60 4.02 -6.72
N GLY A 354 21.90 4.13 -6.96
CA GLY A 354 22.87 4.50 -5.93
C GLY A 354 23.86 5.55 -6.39
N SER A 355 24.46 6.24 -5.43
CA SER A 355 25.50 7.23 -5.67
C SER A 355 26.55 7.22 -4.56
N GLY A 356 27.78 7.58 -4.91
CA GLY A 356 28.85 7.83 -3.95
C GLY A 356 30.09 8.40 -4.65
N ASP A 357 31.24 8.37 -3.98
CA ASP A 357 32.49 8.89 -4.56
C ASP A 357 32.99 8.05 -5.73
N ALA A 358 32.57 6.78 -5.81
CA ALA A 358 32.94 5.87 -6.89
C ALA A 358 32.11 6.05 -8.18
N GLY A 359 30.94 6.71 -8.12
CA GLY A 359 30.08 6.91 -9.28
C GLY A 359 28.58 6.79 -8.99
N LEU A 360 27.84 6.41 -10.03
CA LEU A 360 26.41 6.11 -9.99
C LEU A 360 26.20 4.63 -10.30
N VAL A 361 25.17 4.05 -9.70
CA VAL A 361 24.75 2.67 -10.00
C VAL A 361 23.25 2.61 -10.22
N GLU A 362 22.81 1.68 -11.06
CA GLU A 362 21.41 1.33 -11.23
C GLU A 362 21.24 -0.19 -11.23
N GLY A 363 20.07 -0.65 -10.82
CA GLY A 363 19.73 -2.06 -10.84
C GLY A 363 18.24 -2.24 -10.67
N ASP A 364 17.70 -3.23 -11.35
CA ASP A 364 16.29 -3.58 -11.29
C ASP A 364 16.12 -5.09 -11.16
N ASP A 365 14.98 -5.50 -10.62
CA ASP A 365 14.56 -6.89 -10.64
C ASP A 365 13.04 -7.00 -10.52
N THR A 366 12.50 -8.17 -10.86
CA THR A 366 11.07 -8.45 -10.82
C THR A 366 10.78 -9.73 -10.05
N LEU A 367 9.67 -9.75 -9.32
CA LEU A 367 9.09 -10.97 -8.75
C LEU A 367 7.61 -11.07 -9.10
N ILE A 368 7.09 -12.29 -9.09
CA ILE A 368 5.70 -12.55 -9.40
C ILE A 368 4.91 -12.67 -8.09
N VAL A 369 3.81 -11.92 -8.00
CA VAL A 369 2.80 -12.12 -6.94
C VAL A 369 1.51 -12.67 -7.53
N GLU A 370 1.25 -13.94 -7.25
CA GLU A 370 -0.01 -14.60 -7.56
C GLU A 370 -1.03 -14.29 -6.44
N VAL A 371 -2.19 -13.78 -6.82
CA VAL A 371 -3.24 -13.35 -5.90
C VAL A 371 -4.48 -14.18 -6.19
N THR A 372 -4.93 -14.89 -5.18
CA THR A 372 -6.07 -15.81 -5.30
C THR A 372 -7.14 -15.50 -4.26
N GLU A 373 -8.37 -15.96 -4.52
CA GLU A 373 -9.45 -15.90 -3.53
C GLU A 373 -9.40 -17.16 -2.67
N LEU A 374 -9.53 -17.01 -1.34
CA LEU A 374 -9.68 -18.17 -0.47
C LEU A 374 -10.97 -18.92 -0.81
N PRO A 375 -10.89 -20.24 -1.10
CA PRO A 375 -12.08 -21.01 -1.39
C PRO A 375 -12.97 -21.12 -0.15
N VAL A 376 -14.29 -20.99 -0.35
CA VAL A 376 -15.27 -21.06 0.75
C VAL A 376 -15.71 -22.50 0.99
N ILE A 377 -15.46 -23.02 2.20
CA ILE A 377 -16.06 -24.28 2.69
C ILE A 377 -17.39 -23.98 3.36
N GLN A 378 -18.48 -24.59 2.88
CA GLN A 378 -19.74 -24.64 3.60
C GLN A 378 -19.79 -25.92 4.40
N VAL A 379 -20.09 -25.83 5.70
CA VAL A 379 -20.21 -26.98 6.60
C VAL A 379 -21.66 -27.09 7.07
N PHE A 380 -22.17 -28.31 7.11
CA PHE A 380 -23.47 -28.66 7.65
C PHE A 380 -23.28 -29.76 8.69
N ALA A 381 -23.46 -29.44 9.97
CA ALA A 381 -23.30 -30.39 11.07
C ALA A 381 -24.44 -31.43 11.13
N GLY A 382 -25.60 -31.14 10.54
CA GLY A 382 -26.78 -32.01 10.59
C GLY A 382 -28.03 -31.29 11.07
N GLU A 383 -29.15 -32.01 11.13
CA GLU A 383 -30.41 -31.49 11.67
C GLU A 383 -30.43 -31.55 13.21
N SER A 384 -31.31 -30.74 13.82
CA SER A 384 -31.51 -30.80 15.26
C SER A 384 -32.19 -32.12 15.65
N MET A 385 -31.74 -32.70 16.76
CA MET A 385 -32.12 -34.05 17.17
C MET A 385 -32.50 -34.09 18.65
N VAL A 386 -33.32 -35.08 19.01
CA VAL A 386 -33.71 -35.37 20.39
C VAL A 386 -33.37 -36.83 20.66
N SER A 387 -32.65 -37.09 21.75
CA SER A 387 -32.22 -38.44 22.14
C SER A 387 -32.35 -38.62 23.64
N GLU A 388 -32.40 -39.86 24.13
CA GLU A 388 -32.38 -40.12 25.57
C GLU A 388 -30.96 -40.18 26.11
N GLN A 389 -30.82 -39.89 27.40
CA GLN A 389 -29.56 -40.00 28.12
C GLN A 389 -29.00 -41.42 28.02
N GLY A 390 -27.73 -41.51 27.63
CA GLY A 390 -27.02 -42.77 27.47
C GLY A 390 -27.37 -43.55 26.21
N ASP A 391 -28.10 -42.96 25.26
CA ASP A 391 -28.23 -43.50 23.90
C ASP A 391 -27.03 -43.09 23.03
N GLU A 392 -26.71 -43.92 22.04
CA GLU A 392 -25.75 -43.59 20.99
C GLU A 392 -26.38 -42.60 20.00
N VAL A 393 -25.76 -41.44 19.87
CA VAL A 393 -26.16 -40.38 18.95
C VAL A 393 -25.18 -40.37 17.79
N GLU A 394 -25.70 -40.58 16.58
CA GLU A 394 -24.92 -40.52 15.34
C GLU A 394 -24.94 -39.10 14.75
N PHE A 395 -23.77 -38.53 14.60
CA PHE A 395 -23.51 -37.23 13.98
C PHE A 395 -23.04 -37.46 12.55
N SER A 396 -23.83 -37.02 11.57
CA SER A 396 -23.47 -37.08 10.15
C SER A 396 -23.35 -35.66 9.60
N GLY A 397 -22.13 -35.12 9.63
CA GLY A 397 -21.82 -33.81 9.07
C GLY A 397 -21.39 -33.90 7.62
N SER A 398 -21.64 -32.86 6.83
CA SER A 398 -21.18 -32.76 5.44
C SER A 398 -20.61 -31.39 5.15
N PHE A 399 -19.74 -31.28 4.14
CA PHE A 399 -19.16 -30.01 3.73
C PHE A 399 -18.91 -29.94 2.22
N THR A 400 -18.72 -28.74 1.70
CA THR A 400 -18.26 -28.55 0.30
C THR A 400 -16.73 -28.62 0.25
N ARG A 401 -16.17 -29.37 -0.71
CA ARG A 401 -14.72 -29.43 -0.95
C ARG A 401 -14.38 -28.75 -2.29
N PRO A 402 -14.07 -27.45 -2.29
CA PRO A 402 -13.45 -26.77 -3.42
C PRO A 402 -12.17 -27.49 -3.90
N GLU A 403 -11.83 -27.29 -5.17
CA GLU A 403 -10.57 -27.79 -5.73
C GLU A 403 -9.37 -27.07 -5.08
N GLY A 404 -8.21 -27.72 -5.04
CA GLY A 404 -6.98 -27.14 -4.49
C GLY A 404 -6.79 -27.25 -2.98
N LEU A 405 -7.70 -27.94 -2.26
CA LEU A 405 -7.56 -28.17 -0.81
C LEU A 405 -6.73 -29.42 -0.49
N THR A 406 -5.70 -29.23 0.33
CA THR A 406 -4.89 -30.31 0.92
C THR A 406 -5.09 -30.38 2.43
N ASP A 407 -4.66 -31.49 3.04
CA ASP A 407 -4.67 -31.69 4.51
C ASP A 407 -6.01 -31.39 5.20
N VAL A 408 -7.11 -31.80 4.55
CA VAL A 408 -8.46 -31.60 5.11
C VAL A 408 -8.63 -32.44 6.38
N THR A 409 -8.99 -31.78 7.48
CA THR A 409 -9.24 -32.38 8.79
C THR A 409 -10.61 -31.94 9.33
N TYR A 410 -11.13 -32.70 10.29
CA TYR A 410 -12.36 -32.39 11.00
C TYR A 410 -12.14 -32.41 12.51
N LYS A 411 -12.98 -31.64 13.22
CA LYS A 411 -13.12 -31.68 14.68
C LYS A 411 -14.60 -31.60 15.04
N TRP A 412 -15.08 -32.59 15.78
CA TRP A 412 -16.39 -32.61 16.40
C TRP A 412 -16.27 -32.28 17.89
N ASP A 413 -16.76 -31.11 18.29
CA ASP A 413 -16.94 -30.76 19.70
C ASP A 413 -18.41 -30.99 20.08
N PHE A 414 -18.69 -31.84 21.07
CA PHE A 414 -20.05 -32.24 21.43
C PHE A 414 -20.76 -31.28 22.40
N GLY A 415 -20.06 -30.28 22.93
CA GLY A 415 -20.62 -29.25 23.81
C GLY A 415 -20.99 -29.71 25.23
N ASP A 416 -20.69 -30.95 25.59
CA ASP A 416 -20.86 -31.54 26.93
C ASP A 416 -19.57 -31.57 27.78
N GLY A 417 -18.46 -31.08 27.22
CA GLY A 417 -17.15 -31.07 27.85
C GLY A 417 -16.35 -32.37 27.69
N SER A 418 -16.85 -33.32 26.89
CA SER A 418 -16.07 -34.48 26.45
C SER A 418 -14.93 -34.07 25.51
N SER A 419 -13.97 -34.98 25.28
CA SER A 419 -12.89 -34.72 24.32
C SER A 419 -13.44 -34.70 22.90
N PRO A 420 -13.04 -33.74 22.05
CA PRO A 420 -13.54 -33.68 20.68
C PRO A 420 -13.04 -34.87 19.87
N ASP A 421 -13.87 -35.35 18.94
CA ASP A 421 -13.44 -36.33 17.95
C ASP A 421 -12.75 -35.61 16.79
N THR A 422 -11.58 -36.09 16.36
CA THR A 422 -10.77 -35.43 15.33
C THR A 422 -10.22 -36.44 14.34
N GLY A 423 -10.06 -36.04 13.09
CA GLY A 423 -9.48 -36.91 12.06
C GLY A 423 -9.19 -36.19 10.75
N THR A 424 -8.50 -36.89 9.85
CA THR A 424 -8.24 -36.45 8.47
C THR A 424 -9.34 -36.96 7.54
N VAL A 425 -9.80 -36.12 6.62
CA VAL A 425 -10.82 -36.49 5.63
C VAL A 425 -10.16 -36.81 4.28
N PRO A 426 -10.18 -38.08 3.83
CA PRO A 426 -9.57 -38.48 2.56
C PRO A 426 -10.08 -37.69 1.36
N GLU A 427 -9.26 -37.62 0.31
CA GLU A 427 -9.62 -36.98 -0.95
C GLU A 427 -10.93 -37.55 -1.52
N GLY A 428 -11.78 -36.68 -2.06
CA GLY A 428 -13.10 -37.05 -2.60
C GLY A 428 -14.19 -37.31 -1.56
N ILE A 429 -13.88 -37.34 -0.27
CA ILE A 429 -14.86 -37.50 0.81
C ILE A 429 -15.27 -36.12 1.36
N THR A 430 -16.59 -35.93 1.50
CA THR A 430 -17.23 -34.69 1.95
C THR A 430 -18.19 -34.90 3.13
N ARG A 431 -18.16 -36.09 3.74
CA ARG A 431 -18.98 -36.46 4.89
C ARG A 431 -18.09 -36.93 6.04
N VAL A 432 -18.50 -36.60 7.25
CA VAL A 432 -17.83 -36.96 8.50
C VAL A 432 -18.89 -37.51 9.44
N ASP A 433 -18.83 -38.81 9.69
CA ASP A 433 -19.77 -39.54 10.53
C ASP A 433 -19.09 -39.97 11.84
N VAL A 434 -19.68 -39.63 12.99
CA VAL A 434 -19.16 -39.94 14.33
C VAL A 434 -20.30 -40.34 15.26
N VAL A 435 -20.05 -41.24 16.22
CA VAL A 435 -21.01 -41.64 17.25
C VAL A 435 -20.56 -41.13 18.61
N HIS A 436 -21.47 -40.51 19.37
CA HIS A 436 -21.20 -40.03 20.73
C HIS A 436 -22.36 -40.37 21.68
N VAL A 437 -22.07 -40.50 22.97
CA VAL A 437 -23.06 -40.85 24.00
C VAL A 437 -23.08 -39.77 25.08
N TYR A 438 -24.22 -39.09 25.20
CA TYR A 438 -24.43 -38.10 26.26
C TYR A 438 -24.78 -38.80 27.58
N GLN A 439 -23.88 -38.72 28.55
CA GLN A 439 -24.09 -39.32 29.88
C GLN A 439 -25.02 -38.51 30.76
N ASP A 440 -25.20 -37.21 30.50
CA ASP A 440 -26.02 -36.31 31.29
C ASP A 440 -27.14 -35.69 30.44
N PHE A 441 -28.33 -35.58 31.03
CA PHE A 441 -29.43 -34.79 30.45
C PHE A 441 -29.47 -33.40 31.08
N ARG A 442 -29.99 -32.42 30.36
CA ARG A 442 -30.19 -31.07 30.90
C ARG A 442 -31.36 -30.36 30.21
N PRO A 443 -31.97 -29.32 30.81
CA PRO A 443 -33.20 -28.72 30.29
C PRO A 443 -33.02 -27.86 29.03
N PHE A 444 -31.81 -27.77 28.48
CA PHE A 444 -31.45 -26.99 27.30
C PHE A 444 -30.50 -27.80 26.42
N ALA A 445 -30.64 -27.68 25.11
CA ALA A 445 -29.85 -28.46 24.16
C ALA A 445 -28.33 -28.29 24.35
N PHE A 446 -27.58 -29.35 24.06
CA PHE A 446 -26.16 -29.25 23.74
C PHE A 446 -26.01 -28.63 22.35
N GLN A 447 -24.86 -28.00 22.11
CA GLN A 447 -24.52 -27.40 20.82
C GLN A 447 -23.27 -28.06 20.25
N PRO A 448 -23.40 -29.23 19.60
CA PRO A 448 -22.27 -29.84 18.94
C PRO A 448 -21.85 -29.01 17.73
N THR A 449 -20.55 -28.79 17.58
CA THR A 449 -19.94 -28.02 16.51
C THR A 449 -19.01 -28.92 15.71
N LEU A 450 -19.26 -29.00 14.39
CA LEU A 450 -18.34 -29.55 13.42
C LEU A 450 -17.49 -28.42 12.84
N THR A 451 -16.18 -28.53 13.02
CA THR A 451 -15.19 -27.68 12.38
C THR A 451 -14.48 -28.48 11.29
N ILE A 452 -14.34 -27.91 10.10
CA ILE A 452 -13.51 -28.42 9.01
C ILE A 452 -12.36 -27.44 8.81
N SER A 453 -11.13 -27.97 8.80
CA SER A 453 -9.90 -27.20 8.55
C SER A 453 -9.16 -27.78 7.35
N ALA A 454 -8.62 -26.94 6.49
CA ALA A 454 -7.86 -27.36 5.31
C ALA A 454 -6.76 -26.34 4.96
N VAL A 455 -5.78 -26.78 4.17
CA VAL A 455 -4.76 -25.89 3.59
C VAL A 455 -5.15 -25.64 2.13
N ALA A 456 -5.23 -24.37 1.75
CA ALA A 456 -5.34 -23.95 0.36
C ALA A 456 -4.03 -23.29 -0.09
N GLU A 457 -3.86 -23.13 -1.40
CA GLU A 457 -2.68 -22.49 -1.99
C GLU A 457 -2.40 -21.08 -1.45
N ALA A 458 -3.48 -20.33 -1.16
CA ALA A 458 -3.42 -18.97 -0.63
C ALA A 458 -3.35 -18.89 0.91
N GLY A 459 -3.47 -20.01 1.62
CA GLY A 459 -3.47 -20.08 3.08
C GLY A 459 -4.44 -21.10 3.70
N ASP A 460 -4.44 -21.15 5.03
CA ASP A 460 -5.30 -22.05 5.81
C ASP A 460 -6.74 -21.56 5.86
N ILE A 461 -7.70 -22.48 5.77
CA ILE A 461 -9.13 -22.21 5.84
C ILE A 461 -9.80 -23.06 6.91
N GLU A 462 -10.74 -22.45 7.63
CA GLU A 462 -11.55 -23.09 8.66
C GLU A 462 -13.01 -22.67 8.49
N ALA A 463 -13.92 -23.64 8.56
CA ALA A 463 -15.34 -23.40 8.54
C ALA A 463 -16.03 -24.29 9.57
N GLU A 464 -17.07 -23.78 10.20
CA GLU A 464 -17.78 -24.49 11.25
C GLU A 464 -19.30 -24.44 11.09
N SER A 465 -19.96 -25.42 11.67
CA SER A 465 -21.41 -25.54 11.72
C SER A 465 -21.80 -26.18 13.03
N ALA A 466 -22.91 -25.75 13.62
CA ALA A 466 -23.42 -26.31 14.85
C ALA A 466 -24.86 -26.79 14.69
N LEU A 467 -25.22 -27.82 15.44
CA LEU A 467 -26.59 -28.32 15.53
C LEU A 467 -27.07 -28.33 16.99
N SER A 468 -28.38 -28.49 17.20
CA SER A 468 -28.96 -28.58 18.54
C SER A 468 -29.31 -30.03 18.87
N VAL A 469 -28.76 -30.54 19.97
CA VAL A 469 -29.09 -31.88 20.50
C VAL A 469 -29.78 -31.73 21.84
N LEU A 470 -31.07 -32.08 21.92
CA LEU A 470 -31.79 -32.11 23.19
C LEU A 470 -31.73 -33.53 23.77
N ILE A 471 -31.08 -33.66 24.92
CA ILE A 471 -31.02 -34.93 25.65
C ILE A 471 -32.08 -34.96 26.73
N THR A 472 -33.00 -35.92 26.65
CA THR A 472 -34.04 -36.14 27.65
C THR A 472 -33.61 -37.20 28.66
N GLU A 473 -34.10 -37.09 29.89
CA GLU A 473 -33.89 -38.11 30.91
C GLU A 473 -34.46 -39.45 30.42
N ARG A 474 -33.66 -40.52 30.46
CA ARG A 474 -34.14 -41.85 30.16
C ARG A 474 -35.17 -42.23 31.24
N PRO A 475 -36.41 -42.57 30.89
CA PRO A 475 -37.43 -42.89 31.89
C PRO A 475 -36.98 -44.10 32.72
N SER A 476 -36.64 -43.84 33.98
CA SER A 476 -36.41 -44.90 34.97
C SER A 476 -37.64 -45.79 35.00
N TRP A 477 -37.45 -47.10 34.82
CA TRP A 477 -38.48 -48.13 34.65
C TRP A 477 -39.87 -47.73 35.19
N THR A 478 -40.87 -47.61 34.31
CA THR A 478 -42.24 -47.72 34.79
C THR A 478 -42.50 -49.21 34.93
N VAL A 479 -42.56 -49.71 36.17
CA VAL A 479 -43.26 -50.97 36.43
C VAL A 479 -44.66 -50.78 35.87
N SER A 480 -45.03 -51.61 34.89
CA SER A 480 -46.42 -51.79 34.48
C SER A 480 -47.31 -51.88 35.73
N GLY A 481 -48.00 -50.78 36.06
CA GLY A 481 -48.95 -50.68 37.17
C GLY A 481 -48.57 -49.79 38.37
N TRP A 482 -47.43 -49.07 38.38
CA TRP A 482 -47.14 -48.09 39.44
C TRP A 482 -47.06 -46.66 38.90
N ASP A 483 -48.19 -45.96 38.91
CA ASP A 483 -48.22 -44.50 38.85
C ASP A 483 -48.08 -43.94 40.27
N ALA A 484 -47.02 -43.17 40.50
CA ALA A 484 -46.79 -42.49 41.76
C ALA A 484 -47.89 -41.46 42.08
N GLY A 485 -48.56 -40.91 41.05
CA GLY A 485 -49.69 -40.00 41.20
C GLY A 485 -50.98 -40.65 41.71
N ASP A 486 -51.26 -41.89 41.28
CA ASP A 486 -52.43 -42.66 41.72
C ASP A 486 -52.25 -43.34 43.08
N SER A 487 -51.01 -43.69 43.45
CA SER A 487 -50.71 -44.27 44.77
C SER A 487 -50.97 -43.27 45.92
N GLY A 488 -50.68 -41.99 45.69
CA GLY A 488 -50.99 -40.92 46.66
C GLY A 488 -52.50 -40.72 46.87
N ARG A 489 -53.30 -40.75 45.80
CA ARG A 489 -54.77 -40.63 45.89
C ARG A 489 -55.43 -41.88 46.48
N THR A 490 -54.85 -43.06 46.27
CA THR A 490 -55.37 -44.32 46.83
C THR A 490 -55.05 -44.47 48.32
N ALA A 491 -53.90 -43.99 48.79
CA ALA A 491 -53.57 -43.93 50.22
C ALA A 491 -54.53 -43.03 51.02
N VAL A 492 -54.93 -41.88 50.46
CA VAL A 492 -55.92 -40.97 51.08
C VAL A 492 -57.32 -41.60 51.11
N ARG A 493 -57.69 -42.36 50.07
CA ARG A 493 -58.95 -43.13 50.03
C ARG A 493 -58.96 -44.31 51.02
N ALA A 494 -57.83 -44.99 51.23
CA ALA A 494 -57.72 -46.04 52.22
C ALA A 494 -57.79 -45.50 53.66
N LEU A 495 -57.18 -44.35 53.95
CA LEU A 495 -57.26 -43.69 55.26
C LEU A 495 -58.67 -43.21 55.61
N SER A 496 -59.43 -42.75 54.62
CA SER A 496 -60.83 -42.34 54.82
C SER A 496 -61.76 -43.54 55.07
N VAL A 497 -61.51 -44.70 54.46
CA VAL A 497 -62.25 -45.95 54.75
C VAL A 497 -61.97 -46.47 56.17
N VAL A 498 -60.72 -46.38 56.65
CA VAL A 498 -60.39 -46.71 58.06
C VAL A 498 -61.05 -45.73 59.04
N GLY A 499 -61.10 -44.44 58.70
CA GLY A 499 -61.81 -43.44 59.49
C GLY A 499 -63.32 -43.71 59.62
N ILE A 500 -63.97 -44.10 58.52
CA ILE A 500 -65.40 -44.48 58.52
C ILE A 500 -65.61 -45.79 59.31
N GLY A 501 -64.71 -46.76 59.19
CA GLY A 501 -64.76 -48.01 59.95
C GLY A 501 -64.64 -47.80 61.46
N LEU A 502 -63.75 -46.90 61.91
CA LEU A 502 -63.60 -46.55 63.33
C LEU A 502 -64.82 -45.79 63.88
N GLN A 503 -65.46 -44.92 63.08
CA GLN A 503 -66.72 -44.29 63.46
C GLN A 503 -67.85 -45.32 63.63
N ALA A 504 -68.00 -46.25 62.70
CA ALA A 504 -69.00 -47.31 62.79
C ALA A 504 -68.76 -48.22 64.02
N ALA A 505 -67.50 -48.58 64.30
CA ALA A 505 -67.14 -49.36 65.49
C ALA A 505 -67.44 -48.58 66.80
N GLY A 506 -67.18 -47.27 66.82
CA GLY A 506 -67.52 -46.41 67.96
C GLY A 506 -69.03 -46.32 68.23
N ILE A 507 -69.85 -46.27 67.17
CA ILE A 507 -71.31 -46.29 67.29
C ILE A 507 -71.81 -47.63 67.87
N TRP A 508 -71.29 -48.77 67.38
CA TRP A 508 -71.64 -50.08 67.95
C TRP A 508 -71.20 -50.24 69.40
N ALA A 509 -70.01 -49.74 69.76
CA ALA A 509 -69.53 -49.74 71.15
C ALA A 509 -70.43 -48.89 72.07
N ALA A 510 -70.94 -47.76 71.59
CA ALA A 510 -71.88 -46.92 72.33
C ALA A 510 -73.26 -47.56 72.48
N ILE A 511 -73.81 -48.18 71.42
CA ILE A 511 -75.11 -48.87 71.46
C ILE A 511 -75.08 -50.07 72.42
N PHE A 512 -73.99 -50.84 72.44
CA PHE A 512 -73.84 -52.01 73.31
C PHE A 512 -73.27 -51.69 74.69
N SER A 513 -73.02 -50.41 75.00
CA SER A 513 -72.53 -49.92 76.30
C SER A 513 -73.28 -50.50 77.51
N PRO A 514 -74.63 -50.63 77.51
CA PRO A 514 -75.34 -51.22 78.64
C PRO A 514 -75.02 -52.71 78.84
N VAL A 515 -74.80 -53.46 77.75
CA VAL A 515 -74.49 -54.90 77.79
C VAL A 515 -73.07 -55.12 78.31
N TRP A 516 -72.10 -54.32 77.85
CA TRP A 516 -70.72 -54.37 78.32
C TRP A 516 -70.59 -53.98 79.80
N ILE A 517 -71.37 -53.02 80.28
CA ILE A 517 -71.43 -52.66 81.71
C ILE A 517 -71.98 -53.82 82.54
N VAL A 518 -73.02 -54.53 82.07
CA VAL A 518 -73.56 -55.71 82.76
C VAL A 518 -72.55 -56.86 82.79
N ILE A 519 -71.84 -57.13 81.68
CA ILE A 519 -70.78 -58.14 81.62
C ILE A 519 -69.61 -57.77 82.56
N LEU A 520 -69.22 -56.50 82.63
CA LEU A 520 -68.17 -56.01 83.51
C LEU A 520 -68.57 -56.16 85.00
N VAL A 521 -69.81 -55.82 85.35
CA VAL A 521 -70.34 -56.00 86.72
C VAL A 521 -70.41 -57.49 87.08
N ALA A 522 -70.85 -58.36 86.16
CA ALA A 522 -70.85 -59.81 86.35
C ALA A 522 -69.42 -60.36 86.53
N ALA A 523 -68.46 -59.92 85.72
CA ALA A 523 -67.06 -60.32 85.83
C ALA A 523 -66.43 -59.87 87.17
N ILE A 524 -66.76 -58.67 87.67
CA ILE A 524 -66.30 -58.17 88.97
C ILE A 524 -66.92 -58.97 90.12
N LEU A 525 -68.19 -59.37 90.03
CA LEU A 525 -68.86 -60.20 91.03
C LEU A 525 -68.30 -61.64 91.06
N VAL A 526 -68.00 -62.23 89.89
CA VAL A 526 -67.37 -63.56 89.79
C VAL A 526 -65.92 -63.53 90.29
N ARG A 527 -65.17 -62.45 90.02
CA ARG A 527 -63.80 -62.28 90.54
C ARG A 527 -63.76 -62.09 92.07
N ARG A 528 -64.84 -61.58 92.67
CA ARG A 528 -64.98 -61.49 94.14
C ARG A 528 -65.32 -62.84 94.80
N SER A 529 -65.93 -63.80 94.10
CA SER A 529 -66.30 -65.11 94.67
C SER A 529 -65.21 -66.19 94.57
N MET A 530 -64.19 -66.01 93.74
CA MET A 530 -63.12 -67.02 93.51
C MET A 530 -61.83 -66.83 94.33
N ARG A 531 -61.77 -65.87 95.28
CA ARG A 531 -60.56 -65.61 96.11
C ARG A 531 -60.53 -66.33 97.46
N GLY A 532 -61.25 -67.45 97.59
CA GLY A 532 -61.30 -68.24 98.82
C GLY A 532 -61.29 -69.74 98.60
N ARG A 533 -60.14 -70.32 98.21
CA ARG A 533 -59.68 -71.67 98.63
C ARG A 533 -58.35 -72.06 97.98
N ARG A 534 -57.35 -72.29 98.85
CA ARG A 534 -56.30 -73.36 98.92
C ARG A 534 -55.70 -73.88 97.59
N SER A 535 -54.41 -74.16 97.47
CA SER A 535 -53.54 -74.95 98.36
C SER A 535 -52.11 -74.94 97.78
N THR A 536 -51.07 -74.55 98.53
CA THR A 536 -50.01 -75.41 99.12
C THR A 536 -49.21 -76.38 98.22
N ARG A 537 -47.87 -76.25 98.34
CA ARG A 537 -46.83 -77.32 98.49
C ARG A 537 -46.19 -77.84 97.19
N ASN A 538 -44.87 -78.06 97.03
CA ASN A 538 -43.59 -77.64 97.64
C ASN A 538 -42.45 -78.30 96.82
N VAL A 539 -41.29 -77.61 96.72
CA VAL A 539 -39.88 -78.05 96.98
C VAL A 539 -39.31 -79.17 96.03
N VAL A 540 -38.11 -79.10 95.46
CA VAL A 540 -36.74 -79.16 96.06
C VAL A 540 -35.67 -78.57 95.12
N GLU A 541 -34.70 -77.91 95.75
CA GLU A 541 -33.37 -77.33 95.40
C GLU A 541 -32.30 -78.45 95.11
N PRO A 542 -30.93 -78.31 95.17
CA PRO A 542 -30.06 -77.24 95.73
C PRO A 542 -28.78 -76.89 94.92
N SER A 543 -27.98 -75.99 95.53
CA SER A 543 -26.49 -75.87 95.53
C SER A 543 -25.81 -75.33 94.26
N ASP A 544 -24.80 -74.46 94.27
CA ASP A 544 -23.98 -73.66 95.20
C ASP A 544 -23.43 -72.51 94.27
N GLU A 545 -23.05 -71.29 94.66
CA GLU A 545 -22.21 -70.76 95.75
C GLU A 545 -22.67 -69.37 96.21
#